data_AF-A0AB73KIZ1-F1
#
_entry.id   AF-A0AB73KIZ1-F1
#
_cell.length_a   1.000
_cell.length_b   1.000
_cell.length_c   1.000
_cell.angle_alpha   90.00
_cell.angle_beta   90.00
_cell.angle_gamma   90.00
#
_symmetry.space_group_name_H-M   'P 1'
#
loop_
_entity.id
_entity.type
_entity.pdbx_description
1 polymer ?
#
loop_
_entity_poly.entity_id
_entity_poly.type
_entity_poly.pdbx_seq_one_letter_code
_entity_poly.pdbx_strand_id
1 'polypeptide(L)'
;MRSYIGDQQVVGSEEFEELALGIDRALFLGEPGESGEERAAREAAAREAAARDILADLMAKAEDGDEVDGWDALYAEALTHLVTFPRHSAARDAWVARAVAA
;
A
#
# COMPACT_ATOMS: atom_id res chain seq x y z
N MET A 1 -35.41 -1.62 10.64
CA MET A 1 -34.45 -1.64 11.77
C MET A 1 -33.20 -0.93 11.28
N ARG A 2 -32.60 -0.02 12.07
CA ARG A 2 -31.36 0.67 11.69
C ARG A 2 -30.19 -0.11 12.28
N SER A 3 -29.18 -0.38 11.46
CA SER A 3 -27.97 -1.10 11.86
C SER A 3 -26.83 -0.10 12.02
N TYR A 4 -25.96 -0.34 13.00
CA TYR A 4 -24.83 0.53 13.35
C TYR A 4 -23.60 -0.31 13.65
N ILE A 5 -22.42 0.21 13.31
CA ILE A 5 -21.12 -0.30 13.76
C ILE A 5 -20.37 0.89 14.36
N GLY A 6 -20.04 0.79 15.66
CA GLY A 6 -19.54 1.94 16.41
C GLY A 6 -20.59 3.06 16.48
N ASP A 7 -20.19 4.27 16.06
CA ASP A 7 -21.04 5.46 15.94
C ASP A 7 -21.59 5.68 14.52
N GLN A 8 -21.24 4.81 13.57
CA GLN A 8 -21.60 4.94 12.16
C GLN A 8 -22.82 4.10 11.80
N GLN A 9 -23.73 4.68 11.00
CA GLN A 9 -24.93 3.99 10.51
C GLN A 9 -24.59 3.20 9.26
N VAL A 10 -24.99 1.92 9.23
CA VAL A 10 -24.89 1.07 8.04
C VAL A 10 -26.06 1.37 7.11
N VAL A 11 -25.77 1.80 5.89
CA VAL A 11 -26.73 2.07 4.81
C VAL A 11 -26.84 0.87 3.86
N GLY A 12 -25.78 0.07 3.69
CA GLY A 12 -25.75 -1.09 2.80
C GLY A 12 -24.84 -2.23 3.27
N SER A 13 -24.83 -3.34 2.53
CA SER A 13 -23.98 -4.50 2.85
C SER A 13 -22.49 -4.24 2.61
N GLU A 14 -22.14 -3.43 1.62
CA GLU A 14 -20.76 -3.04 1.33
C GLU A 14 -20.18 -2.19 2.47
N GLU A 15 -20.89 -1.10 2.83
CA GLU A 15 -20.53 -0.27 3.99
C GLU A 15 -20.51 -1.08 5.30
N PHE A 16 -21.38 -2.08 5.46
CA PHE A 16 -21.30 -2.99 6.62
C PHE A 16 -19.94 -3.70 6.67
N GLU A 17 -19.47 -4.24 5.55
CA GLU A 17 -18.18 -4.92 5.47
C GLU A 17 -17.02 -3.95 5.71
N GLU A 18 -17.05 -2.76 5.11
CA GLU A 18 -16.04 -1.73 5.31
C GLU A 18 -15.92 -1.32 6.78
N LEU A 19 -17.06 -1.01 7.42
CA LEU A 19 -17.10 -0.61 8.82
C LEU A 19 -16.71 -1.74 9.77
N ALA A 20 -17.07 -2.99 9.45
CA ALA A 20 -16.69 -4.15 10.25
C ALA A 20 -15.20 -4.47 10.15
N LEU A 21 -14.61 -4.32 8.96
CA LEU A 21 -13.20 -4.60 8.70
C LEU A 21 -12.29 -3.41 9.00
N GLY A 22 -12.85 -2.20 9.06
CA GLY A 22 -12.11 -0.94 9.18
C GLY A 22 -11.33 -0.57 7.91
N ILE A 23 -11.61 -1.21 6.78
CA ILE A 23 -10.93 -0.96 5.50
C ILE A 23 -11.90 -1.06 4.34
N ASP A 24 -11.74 -0.20 3.34
CA ASP A 24 -12.35 -0.38 2.03
C ASP A 24 -11.59 -1.47 1.28
N ARG A 25 -12.23 -2.63 1.11
CA ARG A 25 -11.64 -3.78 0.41
C ARG A 25 -11.41 -3.51 -1.08
N ALA A 26 -12.26 -2.71 -1.72
CA ALA A 26 -12.16 -2.46 -3.16
C ALA A 26 -10.82 -1.81 -3.51
N LEU A 27 -10.27 -0.97 -2.61
CA LEU A 27 -8.94 -0.36 -2.75
C LEU A 27 -7.79 -1.39 -2.86
N PHE A 28 -7.99 -2.62 -2.37
CA PHE A 28 -6.95 -3.65 -2.32
C PHE A 28 -7.15 -4.82 -3.29
N LEU A 29 -8.34 -4.96 -3.88
CA LEU A 29 -8.68 -6.11 -4.73
C LEU A 29 -8.16 -6.00 -6.17
N GLY A 30 -7.82 -4.79 -6.62
CA GLY A 30 -7.35 -4.52 -7.99
C GLY A 30 -8.47 -4.55 -9.02
N GLU A 31 -8.11 -4.53 -10.31
CA GLU A 31 -9.08 -4.48 -11.41
C GLU A 31 -9.45 -5.88 -11.93
N PRO A 32 -10.75 -6.16 -12.21
CA PRO A 32 -11.17 -7.41 -12.81
C PRO A 32 -10.48 -7.68 -14.15
N GLY A 33 -9.82 -8.83 -14.26
CA GLY A 33 -9.14 -9.24 -15.50
C GLY A 33 -7.73 -8.70 -15.68
N GLU A 34 -7.18 -7.98 -14.70
CA GLU A 34 -5.79 -7.52 -14.76
C GLU A 34 -4.80 -8.70 -14.82
N SER A 35 -3.80 -8.58 -15.69
CA SER A 35 -2.67 -9.49 -15.74
C SER A 35 -1.77 -9.29 -14.52
N GLY A 36 -0.89 -10.27 -14.26
CA GLY A 36 0.09 -10.15 -13.17
C GLY A 36 1.04 -8.96 -13.33
N GLU A 37 1.38 -8.60 -14.57
CA GLU A 37 2.25 -7.45 -14.88
C GLU A 37 1.52 -6.13 -14.63
N GLU A 38 0.26 -6.02 -15.08
CA GLU A 38 -0.57 -4.83 -14.83
C GLU A 38 -0.81 -4.62 -13.33
N ARG A 39 -1.10 -5.69 -12.58
CA ARG A 39 -1.20 -5.65 -11.12
C ARG A 39 0.09 -5.13 -10.49
N ALA A 40 1.24 -5.69 -10.89
CA ALA A 40 2.54 -5.30 -10.33
C ALA A 40 2.87 -3.83 -10.64
N ALA A 41 2.55 -3.36 -11.85
CA ALA A 41 2.74 -1.97 -12.25
C ALA A 41 1.83 -1.02 -11.45
N ARG A 42 0.55 -1.37 -11.27
CA ARG A 42 -0.41 -0.61 -10.46
C ARG A 42 0.04 -0.51 -9.01
N GLU A 43 0.44 -1.64 -8.41
CA GLU A 43 0.95 -1.67 -7.03
C GLU A 43 2.26 -0.87 -6.88
N ALA A 44 3.14 -0.90 -7.88
CA ALA A 44 4.34 -0.09 -7.90
C ALA A 44 4.01 1.41 -7.92
N ALA A 45 3.12 1.83 -8.83
CA ALA A 45 2.67 3.21 -8.92
C ALA A 45 1.96 3.68 -7.64
N ALA A 46 1.09 2.85 -7.06
CA ALA A 46 0.39 3.17 -5.81
C ALA A 46 1.37 3.35 -4.64
N ARG A 47 2.39 2.47 -4.54
CA ARG A 47 3.43 2.59 -3.49
C ARG A 47 4.26 3.85 -3.67
N GLU A 48 4.61 4.20 -4.89
CA GLU A 48 5.35 5.43 -5.18
C GLU A 48 4.53 6.68 -4.85
N ALA A 49 3.24 6.68 -5.19
CA ALA A 49 2.33 7.77 -4.85
C ALA A 49 2.23 7.95 -3.33
N ALA A 50 1.96 6.86 -2.60
CA ALA A 50 1.90 6.90 -1.14
C ALA A 50 3.22 7.38 -0.51
N ALA A 51 4.37 6.94 -1.03
CA ALA A 51 5.67 7.39 -0.54
C ALA A 51 5.87 8.90 -0.73
N ARG A 52 5.44 9.46 -1.87
CA ARG A 52 5.48 10.91 -2.12
C ARG A 52 4.58 11.69 -1.17
N ASP A 53 3.36 11.21 -0.95
CA ASP A 53 2.40 11.87 -0.06
C ASP A 53 2.89 11.86 1.39
N ILE A 54 3.38 10.70 1.88
CA ILE A 54 3.94 10.58 3.23
C ILE A 54 5.15 11.51 3.42
N LEU A 55 6.06 11.58 2.44
CA LEU A 55 7.21 12.47 2.53
C LEU A 55 6.78 13.94 2.59
N ALA A 56 5.81 14.35 1.78
CA ALA A 56 5.27 15.71 1.80
C ALA A 56 4.65 16.06 3.16
N ASP A 57 3.89 15.14 3.75
CA ASP A 57 3.30 15.33 5.08
C ASP A 57 4.38 15.48 6.17
N LEU A 58 5.42 14.65 6.14
CA LEU A 58 6.54 14.73 7.10
C LEU A 58 7.30 16.06 6.95
N MET A 59 7.55 16.50 5.71
CA MET A 59 8.19 17.79 5.44
C MET A 59 7.34 18.96 5.96
N ALA A 60 6.03 18.94 5.75
CA ALA A 60 5.14 20.00 6.25
C ALA A 60 5.17 20.11 7.78
N LYS A 61 5.17 18.97 8.49
CA LYS A 61 5.27 18.97 9.96
C LYS A 61 6.64 19.40 10.47
N ALA A 62 7.70 19.07 9.73
CA ALA A 62 9.05 19.54 10.02
C ALA A 62 9.14 21.08 9.89
N GLU A 63 8.52 21.67 8.87
CA GLU A 63 8.43 23.12 8.69
C GLU A 63 7.65 23.80 9.83
N ASP A 64 6.62 23.14 10.37
CA ASP A 64 5.88 23.57 11.56
C ASP A 64 6.67 23.41 12.88
N GLY A 65 7.89 22.84 12.82
CA GLY A 65 8.81 22.73 13.94
C GLY A 65 8.80 21.38 14.66
N ASP A 66 8.17 20.34 14.10
CA ASP A 66 8.28 18.98 14.64
C ASP A 66 9.64 18.36 14.28
N GLU A 67 10.52 18.29 15.26
CA GLU A 67 11.88 17.76 15.08
C GLU A 67 11.88 16.26 14.72
N VAL A 68 10.95 15.48 15.26
CA VAL A 68 10.90 14.03 15.00
C VAL A 68 10.48 13.78 13.56
N ASP A 69 9.43 14.44 13.10
CA ASP A 69 8.99 14.33 11.71
C ASP A 69 10.04 14.90 10.73
N GLY A 70 10.84 15.89 11.16
CA GLY A 70 12.00 16.38 10.40
C GLY A 70 13.09 15.31 10.19
N TRP A 71 13.42 14.53 11.24
CA TRP A 71 14.34 13.40 11.09
C TRP A 71 13.75 12.29 10.22
N ASP A 72 12.46 12.01 10.39
CA ASP A 72 11.77 10.99 9.61
C ASP A 72 11.68 11.39 8.13
N ALA A 73 11.49 12.68 7.80
CA ALA A 73 11.51 13.18 6.44
C ALA A 73 12.87 12.93 5.76
N LEU A 74 13.98 13.28 6.43
CA LEU A 74 15.33 13.04 5.91
C LEU A 74 15.61 11.55 5.71
N TYR A 75 15.15 10.71 6.64
CA TYR A 75 15.29 9.27 6.52
C TYR A 75 14.46 8.71 5.35
N ALA A 76 13.21 9.13 5.22
CA ALA A 76 12.33 8.73 4.14
C ALA A 76 12.87 9.16 2.77
N GLU A 77 13.38 10.38 2.64
CA GLU A 77 14.05 10.87 1.43
C GLU A 77 15.24 9.98 1.07
N ALA A 78 16.10 9.65 2.05
CA ALA A 78 17.24 8.77 1.82
C ALA A 78 16.83 7.37 1.30
N LEU A 79 15.70 6.82 1.76
CA LEU A 79 15.17 5.55 1.28
C LEU A 79 14.76 5.58 -0.20
N THR A 80 14.33 6.73 -0.72
CA THR A 80 13.94 6.85 -2.14
C THR A 80 15.11 6.66 -3.11
N HIS A 81 16.34 6.87 -2.64
CA HIS A 81 17.56 6.72 -3.43
C HIS A 81 18.14 5.30 -3.39
N LEU A 82 17.57 4.39 -2.58
CA LEU A 82 18.06 3.03 -2.46
C LEU A 82 17.47 2.13 -3.54
N VAL A 83 18.35 1.44 -4.27
CA VAL A 83 17.92 0.36 -5.17
C VAL A 83 17.56 -0.86 -4.32
N THR A 84 16.29 -1.22 -4.29
CA THR A 84 15.85 -2.47 -3.65
C THR A 84 16.23 -3.65 -4.54
N PHE A 85 17.05 -4.57 -4.02
CA PHE A 85 17.30 -5.83 -4.70
C PHE A 85 16.01 -6.68 -4.74
N PRO A 86 15.73 -7.40 -5.84
CA PRO A 86 14.57 -8.26 -5.94
C PRO A 86 14.53 -9.28 -4.80
N ARG A 87 13.36 -9.43 -4.16
CA ARG A 87 13.16 -10.40 -3.08
C ARG A 87 13.50 -11.80 -3.59
N HIS A 88 14.37 -12.50 -2.85
CA HIS A 88 14.88 -13.84 -3.14
C HIS A 88 13.78 -14.92 -3.36
N SER A 89 12.53 -14.64 -2.97
CA SER A 89 11.38 -15.51 -3.20
C SER A 89 11.01 -15.65 -4.68
N ALA A 90 11.04 -14.56 -5.46
CA ALA A 90 10.68 -14.61 -6.89
C ALA A 90 11.70 -15.42 -7.71
N ALA A 91 12.98 -15.32 -7.37
CA ALA A 91 14.05 -16.13 -7.95
C ALA A 91 13.91 -17.63 -7.59
N ARG A 92 13.49 -17.94 -6.36
CA ARG A 92 13.24 -19.32 -5.93
C ARG A 92 12.06 -19.93 -6.69
N ASP A 93 10.95 -19.21 -6.82
CA ASP A 93 9.75 -19.75 -7.44
C ASP A 93 9.96 -19.97 -8.95
N ALA A 94 10.73 -19.08 -9.62
CA ALA A 94 11.18 -19.28 -10.99
C ALA A 94 12.12 -20.49 -11.15
N TRP A 95 13.02 -20.72 -10.19
CA TRP A 95 13.91 -21.88 -10.19
C TRP A 95 13.14 -23.20 -9.99
N VAL A 96 12.18 -23.23 -9.06
CA VAL A 96 11.32 -24.40 -8.82
C VAL A 96 10.46 -24.70 -10.04
N ALA A 97 9.83 -23.69 -10.65
CA ALA A 97 9.03 -23.89 -11.86
C ALA A 97 9.84 -24.48 -13.02
N ARG A 98 11.11 -24.06 -13.16
CA ARG A 98 12.01 -24.56 -14.19
C ARG A 98 12.54 -25.97 -13.92
N ALA A 99 12.71 -26.35 -12.65
CA ALA A 99 13.13 -27.69 -12.25
C ALA A 99 12.03 -28.74 -12.40
N VAL A 100 10.75 -28.35 -12.27
CA VAL A 100 9.60 -29.26 -12.42
C VAL A 100 9.23 -29.51 -13.89
N ALA A 101 9.66 -28.63 -14.81
CA ALA A 101 9.41 -28.73 -16.25
C ALA A 101 10.46 -29.56 -17.02
N ALA A 102 11.48 -30.10 -16.34
CA ALA A 102 12.57 -30.92 -16.89
C ALA A 102 12.45 -32.38 -16.44
#